data_AF-A0AAN9A9G8-F1
#
_entry.id   AF-A0AAN9A9G8-F1
#
_cell.length_a   1.000
_cell.length_b   1.000
_cell.length_c   1.000
_cell.angle_alpha   90.00
_cell.angle_beta   90.00
_cell.angle_gamma   90.00
#
_symmetry.space_group_name_H-M   'P 1'
#
loop_
_entity.id
_entity.type
_entity.pdbx_description
1 polymer ?
#
loop_
_entity_poly.entity_id
_entity_poly.type
_entity_poly.pdbx_seq_one_letter_code
_entity_poly.pdbx_strand_id
1 'polypeptide(L)'
;MAESFESETITLPLRRLCLGPDDDVEEEECERRKLALWDRHWNEYGRGVTMYRTVETARLVLEGLPDEIRPEIWMIFSGAINEQTTHPAHYEQAIMAGLKRGGPANDEIERDLHRSLPEHPAFQSETGISALRRVLCAYAWRNPAIGYCQAMNIVASVLLVYCNEEEAFWLLAALSERLLPDYYNTKVVGALVDQGVLEDLILDHLRDLHTKLSRLGIISLISLSWFLTLFLSVMPFEAAVHVVDCFFYDGARVIFMVALAILEANKEVLEKCEDEGEAMMILSDYISSITTFKLKFCKRKSSVSGDVASDSTEKSVNITDIIESAYKSYGFITNVAIERLRVKHRLKVVQTLEDTAMKNTLRTVGPDCMLNEVDLRELVAYVRGEQILGGEDKEIRQRNISGTQVSHEGYGIGYETFRQLFLSVSPWGQGDRAESLVTSTFNMLDVDGTHMLTFRSVAWLFGVLCARDFARKLRLFYYLHLAFPPNLDDVDSSKR
;
A
#
# COMPACT_ATOMS: atom_id res chain seq x y z
N MET A 1 14.47 -34.50 9.62
CA MET A 1 13.76 -34.63 8.32
C MET A 1 12.74 -33.51 8.11
N ALA A 2 11.98 -33.05 9.12
CA ALA A 2 11.14 -31.86 8.98
C ALA A 2 11.96 -30.55 8.92
N GLU A 3 12.93 -30.38 9.82
CA GLU A 3 13.81 -29.17 9.85
C GLU A 3 14.68 -29.00 8.59
N SER A 4 15.05 -30.11 7.93
CA SER A 4 15.84 -30.06 6.67
C SER A 4 14.99 -29.66 5.47
N PHE A 5 13.69 -29.97 5.47
CA PHE A 5 12.74 -29.56 4.43
C PHE A 5 12.32 -28.08 4.59
N GLU A 6 12.22 -27.58 5.83
CA GLU A 6 12.01 -26.15 6.10
C GLU A 6 13.23 -25.29 5.69
N SER A 7 14.45 -25.81 5.83
CA SER A 7 15.66 -25.10 5.42
C SER A 7 15.85 -25.00 3.89
N GLU A 8 15.49 -26.03 3.12
CA GLU A 8 15.60 -25.98 1.65
C GLU A 8 14.53 -25.08 1.02
N THR A 9 13.34 -25.00 1.62
CA THR A 9 12.22 -24.18 1.12
C THR A 9 12.42 -22.68 1.28
N ILE A 10 13.26 -22.24 2.24
CA ILE A 10 13.61 -20.82 2.43
C ILE A 10 14.54 -20.31 1.32
N THR A 11 15.34 -21.19 0.72
CA THR A 11 16.47 -20.81 -0.15
C THR A 11 16.17 -20.88 -1.65
N LEU A 12 15.03 -21.47 -2.04
CA LEU A 12 14.67 -21.67 -3.44
C LEU A 12 13.36 -20.94 -3.80
N PRO A 13 13.22 -20.43 -5.05
CA PRO A 13 11.98 -19.86 -5.54
C PRO A 13 10.81 -20.85 -5.54
N LEU A 14 9.61 -20.38 -5.22
CA LEU A 14 8.41 -21.24 -5.18
C LEU A 14 8.06 -21.83 -6.54
N ARG A 15 8.40 -21.16 -7.65
CA ARG A 15 8.10 -21.68 -8.99
C ARG A 15 8.68 -23.06 -9.25
N ARG A 16 9.84 -23.40 -8.68
CA ARG A 16 10.46 -24.73 -8.84
C ARG A 16 9.62 -25.86 -8.25
N LEU A 17 8.73 -25.55 -7.30
CA LEU A 17 7.78 -26.51 -6.72
C LEU A 17 6.55 -26.73 -7.62
N CYS A 18 6.37 -25.90 -8.65
CA CYS A 18 5.18 -25.84 -9.50
C CYS A 18 5.42 -26.34 -10.93
N LEU A 19 6.66 -26.64 -11.31
CA LEU A 19 6.98 -27.16 -12.64
C LEU A 19 6.45 -28.60 -12.76
N GLY A 20 5.43 -28.78 -13.59
CA GLY A 20 4.93 -30.09 -13.98
C GLY A 20 5.81 -30.73 -15.06
N PRO A 21 5.68 -32.05 -15.32
CA PRO A 21 6.46 -32.75 -16.34
C PRO A 21 6.14 -32.39 -17.80
N ASP A 22 5.20 -31.47 -18.04
CA ASP A 22 4.72 -31.04 -19.37
C ASP A 22 5.06 -29.56 -19.64
N ASP A 23 6.29 -29.13 -19.37
CA ASP A 23 6.76 -27.83 -19.89
C ASP A 23 6.82 -27.92 -21.43
N ASP A 24 6.16 -26.97 -22.10
CA ASP A 24 6.13 -26.88 -23.55
C ASP A 24 7.58 -26.69 -24.06
N VAL A 25 8.12 -27.65 -24.82
CA VAL A 25 9.49 -27.62 -25.40
C VAL A 25 9.82 -26.29 -26.10
N GLU A 26 8.80 -25.62 -26.66
CA GLU A 26 8.91 -24.32 -27.32
C GLU A 26 9.04 -23.14 -26.33
N GLU A 27 8.45 -23.24 -25.14
CA GLU A 27 8.63 -22.27 -24.05
C GLU A 27 10.07 -22.34 -23.53
N GLU A 28 10.58 -23.54 -23.27
CA GLU A 28 11.98 -23.73 -22.88
C GLU A 28 12.94 -23.19 -23.94
N GLU A 29 12.63 -23.38 -25.23
CA GLU A 29 13.41 -22.83 -26.34
C GLU A 29 13.38 -21.30 -26.37
N CYS A 30 12.23 -20.68 -26.11
CA CYS A 30 12.10 -19.23 -26.02
C CYS A 30 12.92 -18.65 -24.86
N GLU A 31 12.78 -19.24 -23.67
CA GLU A 31 13.54 -18.87 -22.48
C GLU A 31 15.06 -19.02 -22.72
N ARG A 32 15.48 -20.12 -23.37
CA ARG A 32 16.89 -20.35 -23.72
C ARG A 32 17.44 -19.33 -24.71
N ARG A 33 16.62 -18.89 -25.68
CA ARG A 33 17.00 -17.82 -26.62
C ARG A 33 17.20 -16.50 -25.91
N LYS A 34 16.27 -16.12 -25.03
CA LYS A 34 16.40 -14.91 -24.22
C LYS A 34 17.64 -14.98 -23.32
N LEU A 35 17.88 -16.12 -22.67
CA LEU A 35 19.04 -16.32 -21.82
C LEU A 35 20.35 -16.17 -22.61
N ALA A 36 20.43 -16.75 -23.82
CA ALA A 36 21.60 -16.62 -24.68
C ALA A 36 21.88 -15.17 -25.12
N LEU A 37 20.86 -14.32 -25.26
CA LEU A 37 21.03 -12.89 -25.51
C LEU A 37 21.61 -12.17 -24.29
N TRP A 38 21.11 -12.50 -23.09
CA TRP A 38 21.65 -11.98 -21.83
C TRP A 38 23.08 -12.42 -21.56
N ASP A 39 23.43 -13.68 -21.83
CA ASP A 39 24.81 -14.17 -21.69
C ASP A 39 25.77 -13.42 -22.62
N ARG A 40 25.35 -13.15 -23.86
CA ARG A 40 26.14 -12.34 -24.79
C ARG A 40 26.33 -10.91 -24.25
N HIS A 41 25.26 -10.32 -23.74
CA HIS A 41 25.29 -8.98 -23.16
C HIS A 41 26.25 -8.91 -21.96
N TRP A 42 26.18 -9.87 -21.04
CA TRP A 42 27.06 -9.94 -19.88
C TRP A 42 28.53 -10.16 -20.22
N ASN A 43 28.83 -10.93 -21.26
CA ASN A 43 30.20 -11.11 -21.72
C ASN A 43 30.84 -9.80 -22.21
N GLU A 44 30.04 -8.88 -22.75
CA GLU A 44 30.51 -7.59 -23.27
C GLU A 44 30.46 -6.47 -22.22
N TYR A 45 29.40 -6.42 -21.41
CA TYR A 45 29.08 -5.30 -20.51
C TYR A 45 29.13 -5.65 -19.01
N GLY A 46 29.59 -6.86 -18.66
CA GLY A 46 29.70 -7.34 -17.28
C GLY A 46 28.37 -7.84 -16.69
N ARG A 47 28.43 -8.49 -15.53
CA ARG A 47 27.28 -9.05 -14.78
C ARG A 47 27.27 -8.51 -13.35
N GLY A 48 26.15 -8.64 -12.66
CA GLY A 48 26.01 -8.20 -11.26
C GLY A 48 25.98 -6.69 -11.10
N VAL A 49 26.36 -6.21 -9.91
CA VAL A 49 26.44 -4.78 -9.57
C VAL A 49 27.41 -3.97 -10.44
N THR A 50 28.31 -4.63 -11.17
CA THR A 50 29.25 -3.97 -12.10
C THR A 50 28.77 -3.87 -13.54
N MET A 51 27.57 -4.38 -13.85
CA MET A 51 27.00 -4.35 -15.20
C MET A 51 26.75 -2.91 -15.68
N TYR A 52 27.22 -2.57 -16.87
CA TYR A 52 26.94 -1.28 -17.49
C TYR A 52 25.49 -1.21 -17.96
N ARG A 53 24.81 -0.08 -17.69
CA ARG A 53 23.49 0.20 -18.26
C ARG A 53 23.66 0.72 -19.69
N THR A 54 23.23 -0.05 -20.68
CA THR A 54 23.29 0.35 -22.08
C THR A 54 21.91 0.36 -22.72
N VAL A 55 21.83 0.87 -23.96
CA VAL A 55 20.60 0.81 -24.78
C VAL A 55 20.17 -0.64 -25.00
N GLU A 56 21.13 -1.56 -25.14
CA GLU A 56 20.84 -2.99 -25.28
C GLU A 56 20.26 -3.56 -23.99
N THR A 57 20.72 -3.13 -22.81
CA THR A 57 20.10 -3.52 -21.53
C THR A 57 18.63 -3.13 -21.51
N ALA A 58 18.30 -1.90 -21.91
CA ALA A 58 16.91 -1.45 -21.98
C ALA A 58 16.09 -2.30 -22.95
N ARG A 59 16.62 -2.59 -24.13
CA ARG A 59 15.96 -3.44 -25.13
C ARG A 59 15.67 -4.85 -24.60
N LEU A 60 16.65 -5.50 -23.97
CA LEU A 60 16.48 -6.84 -23.42
C LEU A 60 15.43 -6.89 -22.30
N VAL A 61 15.31 -5.84 -21.50
CA VAL A 61 14.24 -5.69 -20.50
C VAL A 61 12.88 -5.52 -21.18
N LEU A 62 12.80 -4.71 -22.24
CA LEU A 62 11.56 -4.51 -23.02
C LEU A 62 11.08 -5.79 -23.72
N GLU A 63 11.99 -6.69 -24.13
CA GLU A 63 11.66 -8.02 -24.68
C GLU A 63 11.21 -9.03 -23.58
N GLY A 64 11.40 -8.68 -22.30
CA GLY A 64 10.99 -9.43 -21.12
C GLY A 64 12.06 -10.41 -20.65
N LEU A 65 12.31 -10.43 -19.34
CA LEU A 65 13.43 -11.18 -18.76
C LEU A 65 13.20 -12.69 -18.83
N PRO A 66 14.26 -13.51 -19.03
CA PRO A 66 14.21 -14.92 -18.73
C PRO A 66 13.89 -15.17 -17.26
N ASP A 67 13.09 -16.20 -17.02
CA ASP A 67 12.59 -16.58 -15.70
C ASP A 67 13.72 -16.87 -14.70
N GLU A 68 14.81 -17.49 -15.18
CA GLU A 68 15.98 -17.87 -14.38
C GLU A 68 16.78 -16.67 -13.84
N ILE A 69 16.80 -15.55 -14.57
CA ILE A 69 17.65 -14.40 -14.23
C ILE A 69 16.88 -13.27 -13.54
N ARG A 70 15.55 -13.34 -13.49
CA ARG A 70 14.72 -12.32 -12.82
C ARG A 70 15.18 -11.99 -11.40
N PRO A 71 15.50 -12.97 -10.53
CA PRO A 71 15.91 -12.65 -9.15
C PRO A 71 17.15 -11.76 -9.12
N GLU A 72 18.19 -12.13 -9.88
CA GLU A 72 19.42 -11.35 -9.96
C GLU A 72 19.16 -9.94 -10.51
N ILE A 73 18.43 -9.84 -11.62
CA ILE A 73 18.18 -8.56 -12.29
C ILE A 73 17.31 -7.64 -11.44
N TRP A 74 16.24 -8.14 -10.82
CA TRP A 74 15.38 -7.37 -9.92
C TRP A 74 16.16 -6.88 -8.70
N MET A 75 17.00 -7.72 -8.10
CA MET A 75 17.83 -7.35 -6.94
C MET A 75 18.85 -6.25 -7.30
N ILE A 76 19.46 -6.33 -8.48
CA ILE A 76 20.40 -5.31 -8.99
C ILE A 76 19.69 -4.00 -9.29
N PHE A 77 18.61 -4.02 -10.08
CA PHE A 77 17.96 -2.80 -10.55
C PHE A 77 17.19 -2.07 -9.46
N SER A 78 16.57 -2.78 -8.53
CA SER A 78 15.98 -2.18 -7.34
C SER A 78 17.04 -1.61 -6.39
N GLY A 79 18.26 -2.15 -6.40
CA GLY A 79 19.30 -1.89 -5.40
C GLY A 79 19.14 -2.67 -4.10
N ALA A 80 18.16 -3.59 -4.02
CA ALA A 80 17.91 -4.45 -2.86
C ALA A 80 19.13 -5.33 -2.50
N ILE A 81 19.94 -5.69 -3.50
CA ILE A 81 21.19 -6.45 -3.30
C ILE A 81 22.15 -5.78 -2.32
N ASN A 82 22.21 -4.43 -2.32
CA ASN A 82 23.08 -3.68 -1.43
C ASN A 82 22.57 -3.77 0.02
N GLU A 83 21.27 -3.59 0.21
CA GLU A 83 20.63 -3.65 1.54
C GLU A 83 20.81 -5.03 2.16
N GLN A 84 20.55 -6.10 1.40
CA GLN A 84 20.77 -7.48 1.82
C GLN A 84 22.23 -7.70 2.25
N THR A 85 23.19 -7.27 1.42
CA THR A 85 24.62 -7.46 1.70
C THR A 85 25.07 -6.69 2.95
N THR A 86 24.54 -5.49 3.18
CA THR A 86 24.87 -4.67 4.35
C THR A 86 24.22 -5.14 5.65
N HIS A 87 23.19 -5.99 5.58
CA HIS A 87 22.42 -6.45 6.73
C HIS A 87 22.35 -7.99 6.80
N PRO A 88 23.51 -8.68 6.97
CA PRO A 88 23.53 -10.14 7.03
C PRO A 88 22.68 -10.67 8.20
N ALA A 89 21.96 -11.77 7.95
CA ALA A 89 21.06 -12.42 8.90
C ALA A 89 19.89 -11.55 9.42
N HIS A 90 19.61 -10.40 8.80
CA HIS A 90 18.50 -9.55 9.21
C HIS A 90 17.14 -10.19 8.95
N TYR A 91 16.98 -10.90 7.82
CA TYR A 91 15.73 -11.59 7.52
C TYR A 91 15.41 -12.69 8.54
N GLU A 92 16.39 -13.50 8.93
CA GLU A 92 16.23 -14.54 9.95
C GLU A 92 15.76 -13.94 11.29
N GLN A 93 16.38 -12.83 11.71
CA GLN A 93 15.97 -12.11 12.92
C GLN A 93 14.54 -11.55 12.79
N ALA A 94 14.21 -10.99 11.63
CA ALA A 94 12.90 -10.43 11.35
C ALA A 94 11.79 -11.50 11.37
N ILE A 95 12.05 -12.71 10.85
CA ILE A 95 11.10 -13.84 10.95
C ILE A 95 10.85 -14.19 12.42
N MET A 96 11.92 -14.39 13.20
CA MET A 96 11.82 -14.80 14.60
C MET A 96 11.05 -13.78 15.45
N ALA A 97 11.20 -12.49 15.13
CA ALA A 97 10.51 -11.42 15.85
C ALA A 97 9.09 -11.15 15.33
N GLY A 98 8.90 -11.12 14.01
CA GLY A 98 7.63 -10.80 13.35
C GLY A 98 6.54 -11.84 13.60
N LEU A 99 6.90 -13.14 13.60
CA LEU A 99 5.94 -14.20 13.92
C LEU A 99 5.48 -14.20 15.39
N LYS A 100 6.34 -13.74 16.31
CA LYS A 100 6.05 -13.71 17.75
C LYS A 100 5.28 -12.46 18.20
N ARG A 101 5.42 -11.35 17.47
CA ARG A 101 4.89 -10.04 17.87
C ARG A 101 3.37 -10.02 17.96
N GLY A 102 2.69 -10.82 17.12
CA GLY A 102 1.25 -10.76 16.97
C GLY A 102 0.75 -9.36 16.61
N GLY A 103 -0.56 -9.16 16.65
CA GLY A 103 -1.19 -7.86 16.49
C GLY A 103 -1.83 -7.65 15.12
N PRO A 104 -2.42 -6.46 14.89
CA PRO A 104 -3.43 -6.32 13.84
C PRO A 104 -2.89 -6.42 12.42
N ALA A 105 -1.63 -6.08 12.20
CA ALA A 105 -0.96 -6.35 10.93
C ALA A 105 -0.86 -7.86 10.64
N ASN A 106 -0.52 -8.68 11.64
CA ASN A 106 -0.48 -10.14 11.49
C ASN A 106 -1.89 -10.70 11.27
N ASP A 107 -2.90 -10.18 11.96
CA ASP A 107 -4.29 -10.59 11.78
C ASP A 107 -4.82 -10.26 10.37
N GLU A 108 -4.44 -9.10 9.82
CA GLU A 108 -4.71 -8.72 8.43
C GLU A 108 -3.99 -9.62 7.43
N ILE A 109 -2.71 -9.92 7.68
CA ILE A 109 -1.94 -10.84 6.87
C ILE A 109 -2.64 -12.20 6.80
N GLU A 110 -3.00 -12.82 7.94
CA GLU A 110 -3.65 -14.14 7.96
C GLU A 110 -4.97 -14.18 7.17
N ARG A 111 -5.76 -13.10 7.21
CA ARG A 111 -6.99 -12.98 6.39
C ARG A 111 -6.70 -12.93 4.90
N ASP A 112 -5.54 -12.42 4.52
CA ASP A 112 -5.18 -12.14 3.13
C ASP A 112 -4.41 -13.26 2.44
N LEU A 113 -3.73 -14.11 3.22
CA LEU A 113 -2.87 -15.18 2.68
C LEU A 113 -3.59 -16.05 1.63
N HIS A 114 -4.79 -16.55 1.94
CA HIS A 114 -5.52 -17.48 1.07
C HIS A 114 -6.20 -16.83 -0.14
N ARG A 115 -6.26 -15.49 -0.19
CA ARG A 115 -6.76 -14.74 -1.35
C ARG A 115 -5.63 -14.16 -2.22
N SER A 116 -4.38 -14.54 -1.96
CA SER A 116 -3.19 -14.03 -2.67
C SER A 116 -2.83 -14.94 -3.84
N LEU A 117 -3.15 -14.52 -5.07
CA LEU A 117 -2.99 -15.34 -6.29
C LEU A 117 -3.56 -16.77 -6.14
N PRO A 118 -4.86 -16.93 -5.80
CA PRO A 118 -5.44 -18.22 -5.45
C PRO A 118 -5.36 -19.27 -6.57
N GLU A 119 -5.26 -18.81 -7.82
CA GLU A 119 -5.17 -19.67 -9.01
C GLU A 119 -3.74 -20.18 -9.26
N HIS A 120 -2.71 -19.55 -8.66
CA HIS A 120 -1.32 -19.93 -8.93
C HIS A 120 -0.91 -21.14 -8.08
N PRO A 121 -0.33 -22.22 -8.67
CA PRO A 121 -0.04 -23.46 -7.97
C PRO A 121 0.83 -23.31 -6.71
N ALA A 122 1.76 -22.34 -6.71
CA ALA A 122 2.63 -22.05 -5.57
C ALA A 122 1.86 -21.79 -4.27
N PHE A 123 0.73 -21.08 -4.35
CA PHE A 123 -0.08 -20.66 -3.20
C PHE A 123 -1.25 -21.59 -2.90
N GLN A 124 -1.33 -22.72 -3.60
CA GLN A 124 -2.23 -23.82 -3.27
C GLN A 124 -1.59 -24.84 -2.30
N SER A 125 -0.32 -24.61 -1.93
CA SER A 125 0.44 -25.41 -0.99
C SER A 125 0.67 -24.67 0.34
N GLU A 126 0.71 -25.42 1.44
CA GLU A 126 1.03 -24.85 2.77
C GLU A 126 2.44 -24.22 2.79
N THR A 127 3.36 -24.76 1.99
CA THR A 127 4.71 -24.23 1.83
C THR A 127 4.70 -22.80 1.31
N GLY A 128 3.98 -22.54 0.21
CA GLY A 128 3.91 -21.20 -0.39
C GLY A 128 3.15 -20.19 0.50
N ILE A 129 2.06 -20.63 1.13
CA ILE A 129 1.32 -19.80 2.10
C ILE A 129 2.19 -19.46 3.31
N SER A 130 2.98 -20.43 3.81
CA SER A 130 3.90 -20.21 4.93
C SER A 130 5.06 -19.29 4.57
N ALA A 131 5.61 -19.38 3.36
CA ALA A 131 6.63 -18.46 2.87
C ALA A 131 6.08 -17.02 2.78
N LEU A 132 4.88 -16.85 2.22
CA LEU A 132 4.21 -15.55 2.14
C LEU A 132 3.98 -14.93 3.52
N ARG A 133 3.49 -15.74 4.47
CA ARG A 133 3.30 -15.34 5.87
C ARG A 133 4.61 -14.85 6.49
N ARG A 134 5.71 -15.59 6.33
CA ARG A 134 7.02 -15.22 6.88
C ARG A 134 7.52 -13.89 6.32
N VAL A 135 7.49 -13.72 5.00
CA VAL A 135 7.96 -12.49 4.34
C VAL A 135 7.14 -11.27 4.78
N LEU A 136 5.81 -11.37 4.77
CA LEU A 136 4.93 -10.26 5.14
C LEU A 136 5.07 -9.90 6.63
N CYS A 137 5.09 -10.89 7.53
CA CYS A 137 5.27 -10.64 8.97
C CYS A 137 6.67 -10.08 9.28
N ALA A 138 7.71 -10.56 8.61
CA ALA A 138 9.06 -10.03 8.73
C ALA A 138 9.13 -8.56 8.29
N TYR A 139 8.47 -8.22 7.17
CA TYR A 139 8.42 -6.85 6.69
C TYR A 139 7.63 -5.93 7.63
N ALA A 140 6.44 -6.34 8.08
CA ALA A 140 5.64 -5.57 9.02
C ALA A 140 6.39 -5.30 10.34
N TRP A 141 7.22 -6.26 10.77
CA TRP A 141 8.12 -6.06 11.90
C TRP A 141 9.24 -5.06 11.62
N ARG A 142 9.89 -5.17 10.45
CA ARG A 142 11.00 -4.30 10.02
C ARG A 142 10.58 -2.83 10.03
N ASN A 143 9.42 -2.52 9.46
CA ASN A 143 8.94 -1.16 9.33
C ASN A 143 7.52 -1.01 9.89
N PRO A 144 7.36 -0.87 11.23
CA PRO A 144 6.05 -0.76 11.86
C PRO A 144 5.26 0.49 11.47
N ALA A 145 5.92 1.52 10.91
CA ALA A 145 5.26 2.73 10.43
C ALA A 145 4.45 2.48 9.15
N ILE A 146 4.92 1.55 8.31
CA ILE A 146 4.18 1.04 7.14
C ILE A 146 3.29 -0.13 7.59
N GLY A 147 3.86 -1.08 8.33
CA GLY A 147 3.17 -2.28 8.79
C GLY A 147 2.82 -3.18 7.62
N TYR A 148 1.55 -3.55 7.53
CA TYR A 148 0.97 -4.28 6.40
C TYR A 148 -0.12 -3.42 5.77
N CYS A 149 -0.13 -3.39 4.44
CA CYS A 149 -1.18 -2.77 3.66
C CYS A 149 -1.73 -3.79 2.66
N GLN A 150 -3.05 -3.84 2.56
CA GLN A 150 -3.74 -4.66 1.57
C GLN A 150 -3.22 -4.31 0.16
N ALA A 151 -2.88 -5.33 -0.64
CA ALA A 151 -2.13 -5.31 -1.91
C ALA A 151 -0.67 -5.76 -1.78
N MET A 152 -0.03 -5.58 -0.61
CA MET A 152 1.34 -6.07 -0.39
C MET A 152 1.44 -7.59 -0.56
N ASN A 153 0.42 -8.33 -0.16
CA ASN A 153 0.31 -9.77 -0.33
C ASN A 153 0.41 -10.19 -1.81
N ILE A 154 -0.22 -9.45 -2.73
CA ILE A 154 -0.17 -9.75 -4.16
C ILE A 154 1.24 -9.54 -4.70
N VAL A 155 1.88 -8.42 -4.36
CA VAL A 155 3.24 -8.11 -4.80
C VAL A 155 4.23 -9.13 -4.23
N ALA A 156 4.17 -9.39 -2.92
CA ALA A 156 5.03 -10.36 -2.25
C ALA A 156 4.86 -11.78 -2.80
N SER A 157 3.63 -12.18 -3.13
CA SER A 157 3.36 -13.46 -3.80
C SER A 157 4.11 -13.58 -5.13
N VAL A 158 4.06 -12.56 -5.99
CA VAL A 158 4.79 -12.60 -7.27
C VAL A 158 6.31 -12.64 -7.05
N LEU A 159 6.83 -11.85 -6.10
CA LEU A 159 8.25 -11.88 -5.76
C LEU A 159 8.71 -13.28 -5.33
N LEU A 160 7.91 -13.97 -4.49
CA LEU A 160 8.19 -15.34 -4.02
C LEU A 160 8.09 -16.43 -5.09
N VAL A 161 7.36 -16.18 -6.19
CA VAL A 161 7.37 -17.11 -7.33
C VAL A 161 8.77 -17.18 -7.94
N TYR A 162 9.44 -16.03 -8.09
CA TYR A 162 10.71 -15.94 -8.79
C TYR A 162 11.93 -15.96 -7.88
N CYS A 163 11.84 -15.37 -6.69
CA CYS A 163 12.96 -15.17 -5.78
C CYS A 163 12.85 -16.09 -4.55
N ASN A 164 13.96 -16.29 -3.84
CA ASN A 164 13.89 -16.89 -2.51
C ASN A 164 13.25 -15.92 -1.48
N GLU A 165 13.00 -16.40 -0.27
CA GLU A 165 12.30 -15.59 0.74
C GLU A 165 13.04 -14.32 1.15
N GLU A 166 14.36 -14.39 1.32
CA GLU A 166 15.15 -13.25 1.75
C GLU A 166 15.23 -12.19 0.64
N GLU A 167 15.44 -12.61 -0.61
CA GLU A 167 15.40 -11.74 -1.78
C GLU A 167 14.03 -11.07 -1.92
N ALA A 168 12.94 -11.85 -1.81
CA ALA A 168 11.59 -11.32 -1.87
C ALA A 168 11.32 -10.28 -0.76
N PHE A 169 11.82 -10.52 0.45
CA PHE A 169 11.75 -9.58 1.56
C PHE A 169 12.48 -8.26 1.25
N TRP A 170 13.71 -8.33 0.72
CA TRP A 170 14.46 -7.12 0.39
C TRP A 170 13.91 -6.37 -0.82
N LEU A 171 13.36 -7.08 -1.81
CA LEU A 171 12.63 -6.47 -2.92
C LEU A 171 11.36 -5.78 -2.44
N LEU A 172 10.60 -6.39 -1.52
CA LEU A 172 9.42 -5.77 -0.93
C LEU A 172 9.79 -4.50 -0.14
N ALA A 173 10.91 -4.54 0.60
CA ALA A 173 11.43 -3.36 1.29
C ALA A 173 11.87 -2.26 0.32
N ALA A 174 12.63 -2.59 -0.72
CA ALA A 174 13.02 -1.64 -1.76
C ALA A 174 11.79 -0.99 -2.43
N LEU A 175 10.78 -1.80 -2.74
CA LEU A 175 9.57 -1.36 -3.39
C LEU A 175 8.76 -0.41 -2.49
N SER A 176 8.57 -0.78 -1.23
CA SER A 176 7.70 -0.07 -0.29
C SER A 176 8.36 1.18 0.32
N GLU A 177 9.67 1.17 0.51
CA GLU A 177 10.40 2.24 1.20
C GLU A 177 11.05 3.24 0.23
N ARG A 178 11.37 2.82 -1.01
CA ARG A 178 12.13 3.67 -1.97
C ARG A 178 11.48 3.85 -3.33
N LEU A 179 11.01 2.77 -3.96
CA LEU A 179 10.48 2.87 -5.34
C LEU A 179 9.07 3.47 -5.37
N LEU A 180 8.24 3.14 -4.38
CA LEU A 180 6.86 3.61 -4.20
C LEU A 180 6.65 4.13 -2.77
N PRO A 181 7.33 5.22 -2.37
CA PRO A 181 7.20 5.74 -1.02
C PRO A 181 5.75 6.17 -0.74
N ASP A 182 5.28 5.89 0.48
CA ASP A 182 3.93 6.18 0.96
C ASP A 182 2.78 5.44 0.25
N TYR A 183 3.06 4.47 -0.63
CA TYR A 183 2.01 3.66 -1.26
C TYR A 183 1.31 2.72 -0.27
N TYR A 184 2.10 2.05 0.57
CA TYR A 184 1.64 0.96 1.45
C TYR A 184 1.46 1.39 2.91
N ASN A 185 1.36 2.69 3.19
CA ASN A 185 1.00 3.14 4.52
C ASN A 185 -0.53 3.07 4.73
N THR A 186 -0.98 3.22 5.97
CA THR A 186 -2.41 3.12 6.34
C THR A 186 -3.33 4.08 5.59
N LYS A 187 -2.81 5.22 5.11
CA LYS A 187 -3.55 6.24 4.38
C LYS A 187 -3.34 6.17 2.86
N VAL A 188 -2.53 5.23 2.35
CA VAL A 188 -2.12 5.06 0.94
C VAL A 188 -1.80 6.38 0.24
N VAL A 189 -1.13 7.31 0.95
CA VAL A 189 -0.97 8.70 0.52
C VAL A 189 -0.25 8.80 -0.83
N GLY A 190 0.80 8.01 -1.02
CA GLY A 190 1.57 7.99 -2.26
C GLY A 190 0.73 7.57 -3.46
N ALA A 191 -0.10 6.54 -3.31
CA ALA A 191 -0.99 6.06 -4.37
C ALA A 191 -2.06 7.11 -4.73
N LEU A 192 -2.62 7.81 -3.74
CA LEU A 192 -3.57 8.91 -3.96
C LEU A 192 -2.92 10.12 -4.63
N VAL A 193 -1.65 10.40 -4.32
CA VAL A 193 -0.87 11.43 -5.04
C VAL A 193 -0.70 11.03 -6.49
N ASP A 194 -0.31 9.78 -6.75
CA ASP A 194 -0.07 9.28 -8.10
C ASP A 194 -1.36 9.11 -8.92
N GLN A 195 -2.51 8.94 -8.28
CA GLN A 195 -3.81 9.09 -8.93
C GLN A 195 -3.96 10.51 -9.54
N GLY A 196 -3.60 11.56 -8.79
CA GLY A 196 -3.62 12.94 -9.30
C GLY A 196 -2.58 13.20 -10.38
N VAL A 197 -1.41 12.56 -10.28
CA VAL A 197 -0.38 12.57 -11.33
C VAL A 197 -0.93 11.95 -12.62
N LEU A 198 -1.57 10.78 -12.53
CA LEU A 198 -2.19 10.13 -13.68
C LEU A 198 -3.29 10.99 -14.29
N GLU A 199 -4.14 11.62 -13.47
CA GLU A 199 -5.20 12.53 -13.93
C GLU A 199 -4.61 13.69 -14.76
N ASP A 200 -3.55 14.35 -14.28
CA ASP A 200 -2.85 15.40 -15.03
C ASP A 200 -2.25 14.88 -16.35
N LEU A 201 -1.65 13.68 -16.35
CA LEU A 201 -1.08 13.09 -17.56
C LEU A 201 -2.15 12.73 -18.61
N ILE A 202 -3.31 12.22 -18.17
CA ILE A 202 -4.46 11.97 -19.05
C ILE A 202 -4.99 13.31 -19.59
N LEU A 203 -5.05 14.37 -18.78
CA LEU A 203 -5.49 15.69 -19.23
C LEU A 203 -4.56 16.27 -20.31
N ASP A 204 -3.25 16.08 -20.15
CA ASP A 204 -2.24 16.61 -21.06
C ASP A 204 -2.15 15.84 -22.38
N HIS A 205 -2.33 14.51 -22.35
CA HIS A 205 -2.12 13.66 -23.53
C HIS A 205 -3.41 13.10 -24.15
N LEU A 206 -4.46 12.89 -23.35
CA LEU A 206 -5.73 12.27 -23.74
C LEU A 206 -6.93 13.14 -23.31
N ARG A 207 -6.89 14.45 -23.62
CA ARG A 207 -7.83 15.47 -23.11
C ARG A 207 -9.32 15.15 -23.28
N ASP A 208 -9.71 14.65 -24.46
CA ASP A 208 -11.12 14.31 -24.74
C ASP A 208 -11.59 13.19 -23.82
N LEU A 209 -10.74 12.17 -23.65
CA LEU A 209 -10.95 11.05 -22.74
C LEU A 209 -10.95 11.49 -21.27
N HIS A 210 -10.04 12.40 -20.88
CA HIS A 210 -10.02 12.96 -19.52
C HIS A 210 -11.37 13.53 -19.12
N THR A 211 -12.00 14.34 -19.99
CA THR A 211 -13.30 14.96 -19.71
C THR A 211 -14.38 13.91 -19.45
N LYS A 212 -14.36 12.83 -20.22
CA LYS A 212 -15.30 11.71 -20.09
C LYS A 212 -15.06 10.91 -18.80
N LEU A 213 -13.83 10.46 -18.58
CA LEU A 213 -13.49 9.60 -17.44
C LEU A 213 -13.58 10.34 -16.09
N SER A 214 -13.23 11.63 -16.05
CA SER A 214 -13.36 12.46 -14.85
C SER A 214 -14.82 12.65 -14.45
N ARG A 215 -15.72 12.85 -15.43
CA ARG A 215 -17.16 12.97 -15.16
C ARG A 215 -17.74 11.68 -14.60
N LEU A 216 -17.22 10.53 -15.03
CA LEU A 216 -17.65 9.21 -14.57
C LEU A 216 -16.92 8.75 -13.29
N GLY A 217 -15.90 9.48 -12.80
CA GLY A 217 -15.14 9.08 -11.61
C GLY A 217 -14.23 7.85 -11.80
N ILE A 218 -14.04 7.39 -13.04
CA ILE A 218 -13.32 6.13 -13.34
C ILE A 218 -11.83 6.24 -13.01
N ILE A 219 -11.21 7.41 -13.23
CA ILE A 219 -9.77 7.62 -13.00
C ILE A 219 -9.39 7.25 -11.56
N SER A 220 -10.20 7.67 -10.58
CA SER A 220 -9.98 7.34 -9.17
C SER A 220 -10.16 5.85 -8.86
N LEU A 221 -11.05 5.17 -9.56
CA LEU A 221 -11.35 3.76 -9.31
C LEU A 221 -10.26 2.84 -9.85
N ILE A 222 -9.79 3.11 -11.08
CA ILE A 222 -8.80 2.26 -11.74
C ILE A 222 -7.39 2.47 -11.19
N SER A 223 -7.02 3.72 -10.89
CA SER A 223 -5.65 4.09 -10.53
C SER A 223 -5.13 3.38 -9.28
N LEU A 224 -5.92 3.34 -8.21
CA LEU A 224 -5.52 2.67 -6.97
C LEU A 224 -5.31 1.17 -7.19
N SER A 225 -6.24 0.50 -7.89
CA SER A 225 -6.13 -0.93 -8.19
C SER A 225 -4.90 -1.24 -9.05
N TRP A 226 -4.65 -0.44 -10.09
CA TRP A 226 -3.53 -0.63 -11.01
C TRP A 226 -2.18 -0.37 -10.33
N PHE A 227 -2.09 0.68 -9.50
CA PHE A 227 -0.81 1.13 -8.97
C PHE A 227 -0.40 0.40 -7.69
N LEU A 228 -1.34 0.07 -6.79
CA LEU A 228 -1.00 -0.63 -5.54
C LEU A 228 -0.46 -2.04 -5.79
N THR A 229 -0.91 -2.70 -6.85
CA THR A 229 -0.47 -4.06 -7.20
C THR A 229 0.45 -4.10 -8.41
N LEU A 230 0.91 -2.97 -8.96
CA LEU A 230 1.70 -2.94 -10.21
C LEU A 230 1.04 -3.74 -11.36
N PHE A 231 -0.28 -3.58 -11.52
CA PHE A 231 -1.15 -4.31 -12.47
C PHE A 231 -1.31 -5.82 -12.21
N LEU A 232 -0.65 -6.40 -11.20
CA LEU A 232 -0.66 -7.84 -10.92
C LEU A 232 -2.06 -8.41 -10.60
N SER A 233 -2.99 -7.57 -10.13
CA SER A 233 -4.37 -8.01 -9.81
C SER A 233 -5.36 -7.84 -10.96
N VAL A 234 -4.99 -7.16 -12.04
CA VAL A 234 -5.91 -6.83 -13.14
C VAL A 234 -5.48 -7.44 -14.47
N MET A 235 -4.18 -7.68 -14.66
CA MET A 235 -3.61 -8.20 -15.90
C MET A 235 -3.25 -9.68 -15.75
N PRO A 236 -3.29 -10.48 -16.84
CA PRO A 236 -2.79 -11.85 -16.82
C PRO A 236 -1.36 -11.93 -16.27
N PHE A 237 -1.11 -12.93 -15.42
CA PHE A 237 0.10 -13.04 -14.59
C PHE A 237 1.40 -12.79 -15.37
N GLU A 238 1.64 -13.51 -16.46
CA GLU A 238 2.88 -13.38 -17.26
C GLU A 238 3.05 -11.98 -17.88
N ALA A 239 1.95 -11.32 -18.25
CA ALA A 239 2.01 -9.97 -18.80
C ALA A 239 2.29 -8.93 -17.70
N ALA A 240 1.70 -9.11 -16.51
CA ALA A 240 1.96 -8.25 -15.36
C ALA A 240 3.42 -8.36 -14.88
N VAL A 241 4.01 -9.56 -14.89
CA VAL A 241 5.43 -9.78 -14.57
C VAL A 241 6.34 -9.01 -15.53
N HIS A 242 5.99 -8.93 -16.82
CA HIS A 242 6.75 -8.14 -17.79
C HIS A 242 6.70 -6.63 -17.49
N VAL A 243 5.56 -6.13 -16.98
CA VAL A 243 5.49 -4.75 -16.48
C VAL A 243 6.40 -4.55 -15.26
N VAL A 244 6.46 -5.54 -14.36
CA VAL A 244 7.35 -5.53 -13.19
C VAL A 244 8.83 -5.52 -13.60
N ASP A 245 9.23 -6.28 -14.62
CA ASP A 245 10.58 -6.25 -15.19
C ASP A 245 10.98 -4.83 -15.60
N CYS A 246 10.11 -4.15 -16.34
CA CYS A 246 10.33 -2.77 -16.78
C CYS A 246 10.33 -1.79 -15.60
N PHE A 247 9.44 -1.99 -14.63
CA PHE A 247 9.34 -1.15 -13.44
C PHE A 247 10.62 -1.19 -12.60
N PHE A 248 11.22 -2.36 -12.37
CA PHE A 248 12.48 -2.43 -11.62
C PHE A 248 13.63 -1.73 -12.37
N TYR A 249 13.65 -1.81 -13.71
CA TYR A 249 14.69 -1.16 -14.52
C TYR A 249 14.57 0.37 -14.56
N ASP A 250 13.37 0.89 -14.83
CA ASP A 250 13.15 2.29 -15.19
C ASP A 250 12.28 3.08 -14.19
N GLY A 251 11.83 2.41 -13.13
CA GLY A 251 11.12 2.99 -11.99
C GLY A 251 9.64 3.28 -12.23
N ALA A 252 9.09 4.12 -11.37
CA ALA A 252 7.65 4.39 -11.32
C ALA A 252 7.08 5.04 -12.59
N ARG A 253 7.88 5.66 -13.46
CA ARG A 253 7.35 6.20 -14.73
C ARG A 253 6.69 5.13 -15.61
N VAL A 254 7.13 3.87 -15.51
CA VAL A 254 6.60 2.76 -16.32
C VAL A 254 5.12 2.54 -16.07
N ILE A 255 4.66 2.57 -14.81
CA ILE A 255 3.25 2.34 -14.49
C ILE A 255 2.33 3.41 -15.10
N PHE A 256 2.80 4.67 -15.19
CA PHE A 256 2.07 5.74 -15.85
C PHE A 256 2.04 5.56 -17.37
N MET A 257 3.18 5.24 -17.99
CA MET A 257 3.25 5.03 -19.43
C MET A 257 2.35 3.87 -19.88
N VAL A 258 2.37 2.76 -19.14
CA VAL A 258 1.50 1.60 -19.40
C VAL A 258 0.02 1.96 -19.21
N ALA A 259 -0.33 2.68 -18.13
CA ALA A 259 -1.69 3.15 -17.92
C ALA A 259 -2.20 4.03 -19.07
N LEU A 260 -1.38 4.99 -19.53
CA LEU A 260 -1.70 5.86 -20.66
C LEU A 260 -1.86 5.06 -21.95
N ALA A 261 -0.98 4.10 -22.23
CA ALA A 261 -1.07 3.27 -23.42
C ALA A 261 -2.35 2.39 -23.44
N ILE A 262 -2.74 1.83 -22.30
CA ILE A 262 -3.99 1.07 -22.16
C ILE A 262 -5.20 1.97 -22.41
N LEU A 263 -5.21 3.18 -21.84
CA LEU A 263 -6.30 4.14 -22.02
C LEU A 263 -6.39 4.65 -23.46
N GLU A 264 -5.25 4.94 -24.09
CA GLU A 264 -5.16 5.37 -25.49
C GLU A 264 -5.67 4.29 -26.45
N ALA A 265 -5.29 3.03 -26.22
CA ALA A 265 -5.74 1.90 -27.03
C ALA A 265 -7.26 1.70 -27.00
N ASN A 266 -7.91 2.10 -25.91
CA ASN A 266 -9.37 1.99 -25.72
C ASN A 266 -10.11 3.32 -25.90
N LYS A 267 -9.42 4.39 -26.33
CA LYS A 267 -9.96 5.76 -26.37
C LYS A 267 -11.30 5.85 -27.11
N GLU A 268 -11.37 5.32 -28.33
CA GLU A 268 -12.57 5.44 -29.18
C GLU A 268 -13.82 4.75 -28.59
N VAL A 269 -13.62 3.68 -27.82
CA VAL A 269 -14.70 2.93 -27.19
C VAL A 269 -15.09 3.59 -25.86
N LEU A 270 -14.11 4.02 -25.07
CA LEU A 270 -14.32 4.72 -23.82
C LEU A 270 -14.96 6.11 -23.99
N GLU A 271 -14.76 6.79 -25.10
CA GLU A 271 -15.46 8.05 -25.37
C GLU A 271 -16.98 7.85 -25.53
N LYS A 272 -17.38 6.67 -26.00
CA LYS A 272 -18.78 6.32 -26.28
C LYS A 272 -19.53 5.72 -25.09
N CYS A 273 -18.82 5.23 -24.06
CA CYS A 273 -19.46 4.61 -22.90
C CYS A 273 -20.47 5.55 -22.23
N GLU A 274 -21.56 5.05 -21.66
CA GLU A 274 -22.57 5.91 -21.03
C GLU A 274 -22.35 6.04 -19.52
N ASP A 275 -21.93 4.95 -18.88
CA ASP A 275 -21.76 4.85 -17.44
C ASP A 275 -20.39 4.26 -17.02
N GLU A 276 -20.14 4.32 -15.71
CA GLU A 276 -18.91 3.81 -15.08
C GLU A 276 -18.74 2.30 -15.27
N GLY A 277 -19.83 1.53 -15.19
CA GLY A 277 -19.80 0.07 -15.29
C GLY A 277 -19.38 -0.41 -16.68
N GLU A 278 -19.94 0.19 -17.74
CA GLU A 278 -19.56 -0.09 -19.12
C GLU A 278 -18.08 0.19 -19.37
N ALA A 279 -17.57 1.33 -18.90
CA ALA A 279 -16.17 1.68 -19.03
C ALA A 279 -15.24 0.69 -18.29
N MET A 280 -15.63 0.26 -17.09
CA MET A 280 -14.90 -0.76 -16.33
C MET A 280 -14.88 -2.10 -17.04
N MET A 281 -15.99 -2.53 -17.66
CA MET A 281 -16.03 -3.75 -18.47
C MET A 281 -15.11 -3.64 -19.69
N ILE A 282 -15.15 -2.52 -20.43
CA ILE A 282 -14.27 -2.30 -21.59
C ILE A 282 -12.80 -2.45 -21.19
N LEU A 283 -12.39 -1.80 -20.10
CA LEU A 283 -11.02 -1.88 -19.59
C LEU A 283 -10.68 -3.29 -19.12
N SER A 284 -11.57 -3.93 -18.37
CA SER A 284 -11.36 -5.30 -17.85
C SER A 284 -11.23 -6.33 -18.97
N ASP A 285 -12.09 -6.25 -19.99
CA ASP A 285 -12.06 -7.14 -21.16
C ASP A 285 -10.79 -6.93 -21.98
N TYR A 286 -10.41 -5.67 -22.21
CA TYR A 286 -9.17 -5.36 -22.91
C TYR A 286 -7.96 -5.91 -22.16
N ILE A 287 -7.84 -5.63 -20.85
CA ILE A 287 -6.72 -6.07 -20.04
C ILE A 287 -6.66 -7.61 -19.94
N SER A 288 -7.81 -8.28 -19.82
CA SER A 288 -7.89 -9.75 -19.80
C SER A 288 -7.53 -10.38 -21.15
N SER A 289 -7.69 -9.65 -22.25
CA SER A 289 -7.29 -10.08 -23.61
C SER A 289 -5.78 -9.95 -23.88
N ILE A 290 -5.03 -9.29 -22.98
CA ILE A 290 -3.58 -9.13 -23.11
C ILE A 290 -2.94 -10.51 -22.97
N THR A 291 -2.07 -10.82 -23.93
CA THR A 291 -1.34 -12.07 -23.98
C THR A 291 0.15 -11.78 -24.00
N THR A 292 0.94 -12.67 -23.41
CA THR A 292 2.36 -12.79 -23.75
C THR A 292 2.51 -13.71 -24.95
N PHE A 293 3.68 -13.68 -25.62
CA PHE A 293 4.04 -14.72 -26.58
C PHE A 293 3.80 -16.13 -26.00
N LYS A 294 4.09 -16.34 -24.70
CA LYS A 294 3.80 -17.56 -23.95
C LYS A 294 2.33 -18.02 -24.08
N LEU A 295 1.36 -17.12 -23.88
CA LEU A 295 -0.08 -17.44 -23.87
C LEU A 295 -0.72 -17.62 -25.26
N LYS A 296 -0.18 -16.98 -26.31
CA LYS A 296 -0.72 -17.11 -27.68
C LYS A 296 -0.61 -18.53 -28.24
N PHE A 297 0.36 -19.32 -27.77
CA PHE A 297 0.57 -20.70 -28.24
C PHE A 297 -0.26 -21.72 -27.47
N CYS A 298 -0.43 -21.59 -26.15
CA CYS A 298 -1.28 -22.49 -25.36
C CYS A 298 -2.74 -22.49 -25.86
N LYS A 299 -3.30 -21.32 -26.22
CA LYS A 299 -4.66 -21.21 -26.81
C LYS A 299 -4.81 -21.94 -28.15
N ARG A 300 -3.76 -22.06 -28.97
CA ARG A 300 -3.81 -22.78 -30.27
C ARG A 300 -3.83 -24.30 -30.11
N LYS A 301 -3.32 -24.84 -29.00
CA LYS A 301 -3.32 -26.29 -28.74
C LYS A 301 -4.65 -26.77 -28.13
N SER A 302 -5.30 -25.98 -27.28
CA SER A 302 -6.61 -26.34 -26.69
C SER A 302 -7.76 -26.36 -27.71
N SER A 303 -7.58 -25.77 -28.89
CA SER A 303 -8.56 -25.77 -29.99
C SER A 303 -8.39 -26.94 -30.98
N VAL A 304 -7.55 -27.93 -30.70
CA VAL A 304 -7.30 -29.11 -31.58
C VAL A 304 -8.10 -30.34 -31.16
N SER A 305 -9.21 -30.16 -30.44
CA SER A 305 -10.19 -31.22 -30.19
C SER A 305 -11.59 -30.77 -30.60
N GLY A 306 -11.95 -31.03 -31.84
CA GLY A 306 -13.34 -31.14 -32.30
C GLY A 306 -14.08 -29.84 -32.63
N ASP A 307 -14.40 -29.71 -33.92
CA ASP A 307 -15.58 -29.06 -34.48
C ASP A 307 -15.62 -27.55 -34.80
N VAL A 308 -15.82 -27.33 -36.11
CA VAL A 308 -16.49 -26.25 -36.83
C VAL A 308 -16.06 -24.81 -36.53
N ALA A 309 -15.31 -24.28 -37.50
CA ALA A 309 -15.13 -22.89 -37.85
C ALA A 309 -16.25 -21.95 -37.33
N SER A 310 -15.95 -21.23 -36.26
CA SER A 310 -16.43 -19.86 -36.09
C SER A 310 -15.20 -18.95 -36.00
N ASP A 311 -14.99 -18.20 -37.07
CA ASP A 311 -13.97 -17.17 -37.19
C ASP A 311 -14.37 -15.98 -36.32
N SER A 312 -14.13 -16.12 -35.01
CA SER A 312 -14.03 -14.99 -34.10
C SER A 312 -12.56 -14.87 -33.72
N THR A 313 -11.82 -14.13 -34.54
CA THR A 313 -10.47 -13.68 -34.21
C THR A 313 -10.56 -12.80 -32.96
N GLU A 314 -10.52 -13.40 -31.77
CA GLU A 314 -10.24 -12.69 -30.52
C GLU A 314 -8.96 -11.88 -30.76
N LYS A 315 -9.10 -10.55 -30.79
CA LYS A 315 -7.98 -9.61 -30.97
C LYS A 315 -7.07 -9.68 -29.75
N SER A 316 -6.22 -10.70 -29.67
CA SER A 316 -5.23 -10.84 -28.61
C SER A 316 -4.09 -9.84 -28.80
N VAL A 317 -4.02 -8.87 -27.89
CA VAL A 317 -2.97 -7.85 -27.87
C VAL A 317 -1.73 -8.41 -27.15
N ASN A 318 -0.53 -8.17 -27.68
CA ASN A 318 0.69 -8.60 -27.00
C ASN A 318 1.14 -7.54 -25.97
N ILE A 319 1.56 -7.96 -24.79
CA ILE A 319 2.12 -7.05 -23.78
C ILE A 319 3.36 -6.30 -24.29
N THR A 320 4.21 -6.96 -25.08
CA THR A 320 5.41 -6.32 -25.65
C THR A 320 5.01 -5.13 -26.54
N ASP A 321 3.96 -5.27 -27.34
CA ASP A 321 3.46 -4.19 -28.21
C ASP A 321 2.94 -3.00 -27.39
N ILE A 322 2.27 -3.28 -26.27
CA ILE A 322 1.76 -2.24 -25.36
C ILE A 322 2.92 -1.49 -24.72
N ILE A 323 3.91 -2.22 -24.20
CA ILE A 323 5.09 -1.62 -23.57
C ILE A 323 5.87 -0.80 -24.61
N GLU A 324 6.14 -1.34 -25.79
CA GLU A 324 6.83 -0.61 -26.87
C GLU A 324 6.07 0.65 -27.30
N SER A 325 4.75 0.55 -27.46
CA SER A 325 3.88 1.70 -27.74
C SER A 325 3.96 2.74 -26.62
N ALA A 326 3.95 2.30 -25.35
CA ALA A 326 4.06 3.16 -24.19
C ALA A 326 5.39 3.93 -24.18
N TYR A 327 6.52 3.27 -24.43
CA TYR A 327 7.84 3.92 -24.50
C TYR A 327 7.97 4.82 -25.74
N LYS A 328 7.35 4.47 -26.87
CA LYS A 328 7.37 5.29 -28.08
C LYS A 328 6.54 6.56 -27.93
N SER A 329 5.32 6.46 -27.41
CA SER A 329 4.39 7.57 -27.25
C SER A 329 4.70 8.42 -26.03
N TYR A 330 5.13 7.81 -24.92
CA TYR A 330 5.25 8.47 -23.61
C TYR A 330 6.66 8.42 -23.01
N GLY A 331 7.67 7.88 -23.71
CA GLY A 331 9.04 7.74 -23.20
C GLY A 331 9.74 9.05 -22.84
N PHE A 332 9.21 10.20 -23.27
CA PHE A 332 9.69 11.53 -22.87
C PHE A 332 9.32 11.89 -21.41
N ILE A 333 8.34 11.20 -20.80
CA ILE A 333 7.97 11.40 -19.40
C ILE A 333 9.09 10.83 -18.53
N THR A 334 9.83 11.69 -17.84
CA THR A 334 10.97 11.27 -16.99
C THR A 334 10.53 11.04 -15.55
N ASN A 335 11.29 10.24 -14.79
CA ASN A 335 11.08 10.11 -13.33
C ASN A 335 11.10 11.47 -12.62
N VAL A 336 11.95 12.41 -13.05
CA VAL A 336 11.99 13.78 -12.51
C VAL A 336 10.70 14.56 -12.79
N ALA A 337 10.07 14.35 -13.95
CA ALA A 337 8.78 14.95 -14.25
C ALA A 337 7.67 14.39 -13.35
N ILE A 338 7.66 13.08 -13.12
CA ILE A 338 6.74 12.42 -12.19
C ILE A 338 6.92 12.97 -10.76
N GLU A 339 8.16 13.10 -10.27
CA GLU A 339 8.41 13.68 -8.94
C GLU A 339 7.91 15.12 -8.81
N ARG A 340 8.03 15.94 -9.86
CA ARG A 340 7.48 17.31 -9.84
C ARG A 340 5.96 17.31 -9.72
N LEU A 341 5.28 16.40 -10.43
CA LEU A 341 3.82 16.24 -10.32
C LEU A 341 3.42 15.68 -8.96
N ARG A 342 4.19 14.75 -8.38
CA ARG A 342 3.98 14.24 -7.01
C ARG A 342 4.00 15.37 -5.98
N VAL A 343 4.99 16.25 -6.05
CA VAL A 343 5.09 17.42 -5.16
C VAL A 343 3.88 18.36 -5.32
N LYS A 344 3.42 18.59 -6.56
CA LYS A 344 2.22 19.40 -6.85
C LYS A 344 0.97 18.84 -6.16
N HIS A 345 0.76 17.52 -6.21
CA HIS A 345 -0.46 16.88 -5.68
C HIS A 345 -0.41 16.55 -4.20
N ARG A 346 0.79 16.34 -3.62
CA ARG A 346 0.96 15.93 -2.22
C ARG A 346 0.22 16.83 -1.22
N LEU A 347 0.31 18.15 -1.35
CA LEU A 347 -0.36 19.07 -0.42
C LEU A 347 -1.89 18.90 -0.47
N LYS A 348 -2.47 18.80 -1.67
CA LYS A 348 -3.92 18.65 -1.88
C LYS A 348 -4.43 17.33 -1.31
N VAL A 349 -3.72 16.23 -1.54
CA VAL A 349 -4.08 14.91 -1.02
C VAL A 349 -4.04 14.89 0.51
N VAL A 350 -2.94 15.40 1.10
CA VAL A 350 -2.82 15.45 2.56
C VAL A 350 -3.93 16.29 3.18
N GLN A 351 -4.21 17.48 2.62
CA GLN A 351 -5.32 18.32 3.10
C GLN A 351 -6.68 17.60 3.00
N THR A 352 -6.93 16.91 1.89
CA THR A 352 -8.21 16.19 1.66
C THR A 352 -8.40 15.03 2.64
N LEU A 353 -7.33 14.28 2.94
CA LEU A 353 -7.34 13.21 3.94
C LEU A 353 -7.60 13.74 5.34
N GLU A 354 -6.91 14.82 5.72
CA GLU A 354 -7.08 15.46 7.04
C GLU A 354 -8.48 16.06 7.20
N ASP A 355 -9.03 16.71 6.18
CA ASP A 355 -10.39 17.26 6.22
C ASP A 355 -11.45 16.15 6.30
N THR A 356 -11.20 15.00 5.66
CA THR A 356 -12.05 13.81 5.77
C THR A 356 -11.98 13.21 7.18
N ALA A 357 -10.78 13.12 7.76
CA ALA A 357 -10.60 12.66 9.14
C ALA A 357 -11.29 13.59 10.16
N MET A 358 -11.20 14.90 9.96
CA MET A 358 -11.92 15.89 10.77
C MET A 358 -13.43 15.69 10.68
N LYS A 359 -14.00 15.60 9.48
CA LYS A 359 -15.45 15.37 9.28
C LYS A 359 -15.91 14.06 9.92
N ASN A 360 -15.13 12.99 9.79
CA ASN A 360 -15.43 11.71 10.42
C ASN A 360 -15.42 11.82 11.95
N THR A 361 -14.43 12.49 12.53
CA THR A 361 -14.36 12.72 13.98
C THR A 361 -15.58 13.50 14.49
N LEU A 362 -15.96 14.57 13.79
CA LEU A 362 -17.14 15.37 14.13
C LEU A 362 -18.44 14.56 14.04
N ARG A 363 -18.56 13.69 13.03
CA ARG A 363 -19.73 12.82 12.87
C ARG A 363 -19.83 11.77 13.98
N THR A 364 -18.71 11.21 14.42
CA THR A 364 -18.68 10.17 15.46
C THR A 364 -18.88 10.75 16.86
N VAL A 365 -18.24 11.88 17.18
CA VAL A 365 -18.26 12.46 18.52
C VAL A 365 -19.41 13.45 18.72
N GLY A 366 -19.85 14.13 17.66
CA GLY A 366 -20.88 15.16 17.71
C GLY A 366 -22.19 14.76 18.39
N PRO A 367 -22.79 13.59 18.11
CA PRO A 367 -24.08 13.18 18.70
C PRO A 367 -24.09 13.09 20.23
N ASP A 368 -22.97 12.69 20.83
CA ASP A 368 -22.84 12.50 22.28
C ASP A 368 -22.15 13.69 22.98
N CYS A 369 -21.71 14.69 22.23
CA CYS A 369 -20.95 15.80 22.76
C CYS A 369 -21.87 16.90 23.33
N MET A 370 -21.51 17.44 24.49
CA MET A 370 -22.22 18.58 25.10
C MET A 370 -21.76 19.93 24.52
N LEU A 371 -20.66 19.95 23.77
CA LEU A 371 -20.19 21.14 23.05
C LEU A 371 -21.08 21.39 21.84
N ASN A 372 -21.26 22.66 21.48
CA ASN A 372 -21.92 23.00 20.23
C ASN A 372 -21.01 22.64 19.03
N GLU A 373 -21.57 22.60 17.83
CA GLU A 373 -20.83 22.19 16.63
C GLU A 373 -19.65 23.12 16.30
N VAL A 374 -19.72 24.41 16.65
CA VAL A 374 -18.65 25.38 16.41
C VAL A 374 -17.48 25.11 17.36
N ASP A 375 -17.75 25.03 18.66
CA ASP A 375 -16.75 24.76 19.69
C ASP A 375 -16.06 23.40 19.46
N LEU A 376 -16.82 22.38 19.03
CA LEU A 376 -16.27 21.07 18.71
C LEU A 376 -15.35 21.11 17.49
N ARG A 377 -15.69 21.88 16.45
CA ARG A 377 -14.82 22.09 15.28
C ARG A 377 -13.54 22.82 15.66
N GLU A 378 -13.62 23.85 16.50
CA GLU A 378 -12.46 24.59 16.99
C GLU A 378 -11.54 23.70 17.82
N LEU A 379 -12.11 22.84 18.67
CA LEU A 379 -11.35 21.86 19.44
C LEU A 379 -10.59 20.86 18.55
N VAL A 380 -11.26 20.33 17.51
CA VAL A 380 -10.59 19.46 16.53
C VAL A 380 -9.47 20.22 15.80
N ALA A 381 -9.71 21.47 15.40
CA ALA A 381 -8.73 22.28 14.69
C ALA A 381 -7.50 22.60 15.56
N TYR A 382 -7.69 22.89 16.85
CA TYR A 382 -6.61 23.10 17.81
C TYR A 382 -5.76 21.84 17.98
N VAL A 383 -6.40 20.70 18.25
CA VAL A 383 -5.71 19.42 18.42
C VAL A 383 -4.93 19.04 17.15
N ARG A 384 -5.53 19.27 15.97
CA ARG A 384 -4.86 19.09 14.67
C ARG A 384 -3.61 19.97 14.54
N GLY A 385 -3.69 21.25 14.91
CA GLY A 385 -2.56 22.19 14.83
C GLY A 385 -1.37 21.71 15.66
N GLU A 386 -1.63 21.32 16.91
CA GLU A 386 -0.60 20.79 17.83
C GLU A 386 -0.01 19.47 17.34
N GLN A 387 -0.80 18.64 16.64
CA GLN A 387 -0.28 17.41 16.04
C GLN A 387 0.70 17.66 14.89
N ILE A 388 0.43 18.67 14.05
CA ILE A 388 1.29 19.02 12.90
C ILE A 388 2.59 19.67 13.36
N LEU A 389 2.53 20.52 14.39
CA LEU A 389 3.70 21.23 14.93
C LEU A 389 4.69 20.31 15.67
N GLY A 390 4.29 19.06 15.94
CA GLY A 390 5.22 18.01 16.35
C GLY A 390 5.82 18.24 17.74
N GLY A 391 4.99 18.59 18.72
CA GLY A 391 5.38 18.69 20.14
C GLY A 391 5.95 17.38 20.72
N GLU A 392 6.31 17.41 22.01
CA GLU A 392 7.00 16.31 22.73
C GLU A 392 6.28 14.95 22.67
N ASP A 393 4.97 14.94 22.35
CA ASP A 393 4.15 13.74 22.16
C ASP A 393 4.44 12.95 20.87
N LYS A 394 5.30 13.45 19.96
CA LYS A 394 5.55 12.83 18.64
C LYS A 394 6.10 11.41 18.74
N GLU A 395 7.01 11.14 19.68
CA GLU A 395 7.59 9.81 19.88
C GLU A 395 6.59 8.82 20.49
N ILE A 396 5.75 9.28 21.43
CA ILE A 396 4.70 8.47 22.06
C ILE A 396 3.65 8.07 21.02
N ARG A 397 3.25 9.00 20.14
CA ARG A 397 2.34 8.71 19.01
C ARG A 397 2.93 7.69 18.06
N GLN A 398 4.21 7.79 17.70
CA GLN A 398 4.87 6.80 16.83
C GLN A 398 4.93 5.40 17.46
N ARG A 399 5.14 5.30 18.79
CA ARG A 399 5.08 4.01 19.50
C ARG A 399 3.65 3.46 19.55
N ASN A 400 2.66 4.31 19.82
CA ASN A 400 1.26 3.89 19.94
C ASN A 400 0.58 3.64 18.58
N ILE A 401 1.09 4.16 17.45
CA ILE A 401 0.63 3.75 16.10
C ILE A 401 0.87 2.25 15.85
N SER A 402 1.86 1.65 16.51
CA SER A 402 2.10 0.20 16.44
C SER A 402 1.11 -0.64 17.28
N GLY A 403 0.29 0.01 18.13
CA GLY A 403 -0.84 -0.57 18.85
C GLY A 403 -2.14 0.00 18.29
N THR A 404 -2.82 -0.77 17.46
CA THR A 404 -3.93 -0.35 16.57
C THR A 404 -5.20 0.15 17.28
N GLN A 405 -5.18 0.39 18.59
CA GLN A 405 -6.34 0.93 19.32
C GLN A 405 -6.65 2.39 18.97
N VAL A 406 -5.71 3.18 18.42
CA VAL A 406 -6.01 4.56 17.98
C VAL A 406 -6.57 4.61 16.56
N SER A 407 -6.61 3.49 15.82
CA SER A 407 -6.88 3.49 14.37
C SER A 407 -8.33 3.64 13.94
N HIS A 408 -9.30 3.70 14.87
CA HIS A 408 -10.71 3.86 14.48
C HIS A 408 -11.44 5.03 15.17
N GLU A 409 -10.84 5.68 16.18
CA GLU A 409 -11.48 6.73 16.98
C GLU A 409 -10.69 8.05 17.04
N GLY A 410 -10.24 8.56 15.89
CA GLY A 410 -9.84 9.97 15.76
C GLY A 410 -8.51 10.38 16.40
N TYR A 411 -8.40 11.68 16.72
CA TYR A 411 -7.16 12.33 17.17
C TYR A 411 -6.75 11.90 18.60
N GLY A 412 -5.54 11.37 18.78
CA GLY A 412 -4.95 11.14 20.10
C GLY A 412 -4.32 12.40 20.69
N ILE A 413 -4.56 12.67 21.97
CA ILE A 413 -4.10 13.86 22.69
C ILE A 413 -3.18 13.44 23.84
N GLY A 414 -1.91 13.83 23.76
CA GLY A 414 -0.93 13.54 24.82
C GLY A 414 -1.01 14.54 25.98
N TYR A 415 -0.24 14.28 27.04
CA TYR A 415 -0.32 15.03 28.29
C TYR A 415 -0.05 16.52 28.11
N GLU A 416 0.98 16.91 27.36
CA GLU A 416 1.34 18.32 27.23
C GLU A 416 0.31 19.10 26.41
N THR A 417 -0.18 18.50 25.31
CA THR A 417 -1.28 19.06 24.51
C THR A 417 -2.54 19.23 25.38
N PHE A 418 -2.89 18.21 26.17
CA PHE A 418 -4.02 18.26 27.09
C PHE A 418 -3.84 19.33 28.17
N ARG A 419 -2.64 19.43 28.75
CA ARG A 419 -2.31 20.38 29.81
C ARG A 419 -2.48 21.82 29.33
N GLN A 420 -1.93 22.16 28.17
CA GLN A 420 -2.06 23.50 27.58
C GLN A 420 -3.53 23.86 27.34
N LEU A 421 -4.28 22.92 26.76
CA LEU A 421 -5.70 23.10 26.51
C LEU A 421 -6.50 23.26 27.80
N PHE A 422 -6.24 22.43 28.82
CA PHE A 422 -6.92 22.49 30.11
C PHE A 422 -6.64 23.80 30.82
N LEU A 423 -5.37 24.22 30.92
CA LEU A 423 -5.02 25.48 31.60
C LEU A 423 -5.60 26.71 30.89
N SER A 424 -5.75 26.66 29.56
CA SER A 424 -6.24 27.79 28.76
C SER A 424 -7.77 27.88 28.73
N VAL A 425 -8.46 26.75 28.67
CA VAL A 425 -9.92 26.70 28.41
C VAL A 425 -10.72 26.36 29.67
N SER A 426 -10.16 25.58 30.58
CA SER A 426 -10.89 25.15 31.79
C SER A 426 -11.09 26.32 32.75
N PRO A 427 -12.30 26.49 33.33
CA PRO A 427 -12.51 27.39 34.46
C PRO A 427 -11.62 27.09 35.67
N TRP A 428 -11.05 25.87 35.75
CA TRP A 428 -10.16 25.43 36.82
C TRP A 428 -8.66 25.67 36.52
N GLY A 429 -8.33 26.22 35.35
CA GLY A 429 -6.95 26.42 34.91
C GLY A 429 -6.19 27.56 35.59
N GLN A 430 -6.87 28.44 36.34
CA GLN A 430 -6.28 29.67 36.89
C GLN A 430 -5.93 29.60 38.40
N GLY A 431 -6.19 28.47 39.07
CA GLY A 431 -5.96 28.34 40.52
C GLY A 431 -4.58 27.80 40.88
N ASP A 432 -4.14 27.99 42.14
CA ASP A 432 -2.86 27.48 42.67
C ASP A 432 -2.69 25.96 42.56
N ARG A 433 -3.80 25.23 42.44
CA ARG A 433 -3.84 23.76 42.27
C ARG A 433 -4.20 23.31 40.85
N ALA A 434 -4.21 24.22 39.87
CA ALA A 434 -4.59 23.90 38.49
C ALA A 434 -3.75 22.76 37.91
N GLU A 435 -2.43 22.79 38.11
CA GLU A 435 -1.51 21.73 37.66
C GLU A 435 -1.83 20.36 38.27
N SER A 436 -2.16 20.32 39.56
CA SER A 436 -2.56 19.06 40.21
C SER A 436 -3.86 18.53 39.62
N LEU A 437 -4.81 19.42 39.30
CA LEU A 437 -6.07 19.05 38.67
C LEU A 437 -5.88 18.55 37.23
N VAL A 438 -4.96 19.16 36.46
CA VAL A 438 -4.61 18.67 35.12
C VAL A 438 -4.16 17.21 35.21
N THR A 439 -3.18 16.90 36.08
CA THR A 439 -2.63 15.56 36.22
C THR A 439 -3.67 14.55 36.68
N SER A 440 -4.47 14.88 37.70
CA SER A 440 -5.56 14.02 38.16
C SER A 440 -6.60 13.78 37.06
N THR A 441 -6.92 14.81 36.26
CA THR A 441 -7.90 14.69 35.18
C THR A 441 -7.35 13.83 34.04
N PHE A 442 -6.10 14.03 33.64
CA PHE A 442 -5.47 13.23 32.60
C PHE A 442 -5.45 11.74 33.00
N ASN A 443 -5.00 11.43 34.22
CA ASN A 443 -4.94 10.06 34.71
C ASN A 443 -6.33 9.40 34.86
N MET A 444 -7.37 10.19 35.17
CA MET A 444 -8.74 9.69 35.21
C MET A 444 -9.25 9.31 33.81
N LEU A 445 -8.86 10.07 32.78
CA LEU A 445 -9.28 9.84 31.40
C LEU A 445 -8.43 8.77 30.69
N ASP A 446 -7.18 8.57 31.10
CA ASP A 446 -6.27 7.54 30.59
C ASP A 446 -6.50 6.19 31.29
N VAL A 447 -7.70 5.63 31.11
CA VAL A 447 -8.11 4.38 31.75
C VAL A 447 -7.19 3.21 31.38
N ASP A 448 -6.71 3.21 30.14
CA ASP A 448 -5.87 2.13 29.59
C ASP A 448 -4.36 2.31 29.87
N GLY A 449 -3.96 3.43 30.49
CA GLY A 449 -2.55 3.73 30.78
C GLY A 449 -1.68 3.90 29.53
N THR A 450 -2.29 4.35 28.43
CA THR A 450 -1.63 4.51 27.12
C THR A 450 -0.84 5.81 27.02
N HIS A 451 -0.96 6.68 28.02
CA HIS A 451 -0.45 8.06 28.02
C HIS A 451 -1.01 8.90 26.87
N MET A 452 -2.16 8.52 26.33
CA MET A 452 -2.83 9.18 25.22
C MET A 452 -4.34 9.17 25.45
N LEU A 453 -4.96 10.35 25.41
CA LEU A 453 -6.41 10.46 25.52
C LEU A 453 -7.06 10.41 24.13
N THR A 454 -8.22 9.77 24.04
CA THR A 454 -9.05 9.84 22.83
C THR A 454 -9.68 11.23 22.71
N PHE A 455 -9.89 11.68 21.47
CA PHE A 455 -10.59 12.94 21.22
C PHE A 455 -11.98 12.97 21.87
N ARG A 456 -12.67 11.83 21.92
CA ARG A 456 -13.99 11.69 22.54
C ARG A 456 -13.95 12.02 24.03
N SER A 457 -12.99 11.48 24.78
CA SER A 457 -12.85 11.73 26.22
C SER A 457 -12.55 13.21 26.51
N VAL A 458 -11.70 13.84 25.69
CA VAL A 458 -11.38 15.26 25.83
C VAL A 458 -12.57 16.14 25.46
N ALA A 459 -13.28 15.85 24.37
CA ALA A 459 -14.49 16.56 23.98
C ALA A 459 -15.59 16.46 25.04
N TRP A 460 -15.77 15.28 25.65
CA TRP A 460 -16.69 15.08 26.77
C TRP A 460 -16.29 15.95 27.98
N LEU A 461 -15.02 15.94 28.37
CA LEU A 461 -14.52 16.72 29.51
C LEU A 461 -14.81 18.21 29.32
N PHE A 462 -14.42 18.78 28.17
CA PHE A 462 -14.68 20.19 27.90
C PHE A 462 -16.16 20.48 27.75
N GLY A 463 -16.95 19.52 27.26
CA GLY A 463 -18.41 19.57 27.33
C GLY A 463 -18.92 19.77 28.75
N VAL A 464 -18.44 18.97 29.72
CA VAL A 464 -18.83 19.09 31.14
C VAL A 464 -18.31 20.38 31.78
N LEU A 465 -17.05 20.74 31.53
CA LEU A 465 -16.40 21.93 32.11
C LEU A 465 -16.98 23.24 31.59
N CYS A 466 -17.41 23.29 30.32
CA CYS A 466 -18.00 24.46 29.69
C CYS A 466 -19.53 24.49 29.81
N ALA A 467 -20.20 23.36 30.06
CA ALA A 467 -21.63 23.31 30.27
C ALA A 467 -22.10 24.16 31.47
N ARG A 468 -23.37 24.54 31.49
CA ARG A 468 -23.99 25.26 32.62
C ARG A 468 -24.47 24.33 33.75
N ASP A 469 -24.18 23.04 33.66
CA ASP A 469 -24.58 22.03 34.65
C ASP A 469 -23.58 21.96 35.81
N PHE A 470 -23.84 22.74 36.85
CA PHE A 470 -23.01 22.79 38.06
C PHE A 470 -22.99 21.46 38.82
N ALA A 471 -24.05 20.66 38.75
CA ALA A 471 -24.11 19.39 39.47
C ALA A 471 -23.13 18.38 38.88
N ARG A 472 -23.07 18.28 37.55
CA ARG A 472 -22.08 17.45 36.86
C ARG A 472 -20.64 17.91 37.11
N LYS A 473 -20.38 19.22 37.10
CA LYS A 473 -19.04 19.77 37.43
C LYS A 473 -18.61 19.44 38.85
N LEU A 474 -19.51 19.57 39.83
CA LEU A 474 -19.21 19.23 41.23
C LEU A 474 -18.96 17.73 41.42
N ARG A 475 -19.71 16.87 40.72
CA ARG A 475 -19.45 15.42 40.73
C ARG A 475 -18.08 15.09 40.14
N LEU A 476 -17.76 15.64 38.97
CA LEU A 476 -16.44 15.49 38.37
C LEU A 476 -15.33 15.96 39.33
N PHE A 477 -15.51 17.14 39.93
CA PHE A 477 -14.56 17.66 40.90
C PHE A 477 -14.38 16.73 42.09
N TYR A 478 -15.47 16.18 42.65
CA TYR A 478 -15.41 15.18 43.72
C TYR A 478 -14.63 13.93 43.30
N TYR A 479 -14.91 13.38 42.12
CA TYR A 479 -14.24 12.18 41.60
C TYR A 479 -12.74 12.38 41.41
N LEU A 480 -12.31 13.56 40.95
CA LEU A 480 -10.89 13.89 40.79
C LEU A 480 -10.11 13.93 42.11
N HIS A 481 -10.80 14.04 43.25
CA HIS A 481 -10.20 14.03 44.59
C HIS A 481 -10.31 12.67 45.29
N LEU A 482 -10.93 11.68 44.65
CA LEU A 482 -10.92 10.31 45.16
C LEU A 482 -9.55 9.68 44.91
N ALA A 483 -9.11 8.85 45.86
CA ALA A 483 -7.88 8.06 45.70
C ALA A 483 -7.97 7.08 44.51
N PHE A 484 -9.18 6.65 44.16
CA PHE A 484 -9.50 5.82 43.00
C PHE A 484 -10.71 6.41 42.27
N PRO A 485 -10.50 7.23 41.23
CA PRO A 485 -11.58 7.78 40.43
C PRO A 485 -12.36 6.66 39.70
N PRO A 486 -13.69 6.75 39.60
CA PRO A 486 -14.48 5.82 38.78
C PRO A 486 -14.31 6.10 37.28
N ASN A 487 -14.69 5.14 36.43
CA ASN A 487 -14.57 5.28 34.97
C ASN A 487 -15.56 6.33 34.43
N LEU A 488 -15.27 6.86 33.23
CA LEU A 488 -16.10 7.85 32.54
C LEU A 488 -17.59 7.44 32.45
N ASP A 489 -17.87 6.17 32.15
CA ASP A 489 -19.24 5.63 32.04
C ASP A 489 -20.00 5.63 33.37
N ASP A 490 -19.28 5.55 34.50
CA ASP A 490 -19.87 5.61 35.85
C ASP A 490 -20.29 7.04 36.21
N VAL A 491 -19.67 8.06 35.60
CA VAL A 491 -20.02 9.47 35.80
C VAL A 491 -21.36 9.81 35.14
N ASP A 492 -21.67 9.22 33.97
CA ASP A 492 -22.91 9.46 33.22
C ASP A 492 -24.06 8.48 33.56
N SER A 493 -23.77 7.25 34.01
CA SER A 493 -24.78 6.23 34.32
C SER A 493 -25.69 6.56 35.52
N SER A 494 -25.35 7.55 36.34
CA SER A 494 -26.16 8.03 37.48
C SER A 494 -27.33 8.96 37.10
N LYS A 495 -27.84 8.83 35.87
CA LYS A 495 -29.07 9.49 35.37
C LYS A 495 -30.30 8.57 35.33
N ARG A 496 -30.27 7.40 35.98
CA ARG A 496 -31.48 6.62 36.30
C ARG A 496 -31.86 6.75 37.76
#